data_AF-A0A7W3ZW99-F1
#
_entry.id   AF-A0A7W3ZW99-F1
#
_cell.length_a   1.000
_cell.length_b   1.000
_cell.length_c   1.000
_cell.angle_alpha   90.00
_cell.angle_beta   90.00
_cell.angle_gamma   90.00
#
_symmetry.space_group_name_H-M   'P 1'
#
loop_
_entity.id
_entity.type
_entity.pdbx_description
1 polymer ?
#
loop_
_entity_poly.entity_id
_entity_poly.type
_entity_poly.pdbx_seq_one_letter_code
_entity_poly.pdbx_strand_id
1 'polypeptide(L)'
;MPSDINLQQMISALDEMDFEKRTNNSLEHARTQAQMTGYLSSLDYSMKRLQLLQSAVNDMVEKKQSEQIKQEKVQTYKTKIFNLAKQYDISYAEVLSIMATLSRP
;
A
#
# COMPACT_ATOMS: atom_id res chain seq x y z
N MET A 1 -3.35 -25.67 -49.41
CA MET A 1 -4.19 -25.07 -48.34
C MET A 1 -3.34 -24.88 -47.08
N PRO A 2 -2.66 -23.73 -46.88
CA PRO A 2 -1.94 -23.42 -45.64
C PRO A 2 -2.39 -22.11 -44.94
N SER A 3 -3.51 -21.51 -45.37
CA SER A 3 -3.92 -20.15 -45.00
C SER A 3 -4.83 -20.06 -43.76
N ASP A 4 -5.52 -21.13 -43.38
CA ASP A 4 -6.52 -21.07 -42.29
C ASP A 4 -5.91 -21.22 -40.90
N ILE A 5 -4.80 -21.96 -40.78
CA ILE A 5 -4.10 -22.19 -39.49
C ILE A 5 -3.42 -20.90 -39.01
N ASN A 6 -2.99 -20.03 -39.92
CA ASN A 6 -2.35 -18.76 -39.56
C ASN A 6 -3.35 -17.73 -39.04
N LEU A 7 -4.54 -17.63 -39.62
CA LEU A 7 -5.55 -16.65 -39.21
C LEU A 7 -6.11 -16.94 -37.82
N GLN A 8 -6.43 -18.19 -37.51
CA GLN A 8 -6.93 -18.57 -36.19
C GLN A 8 -5.87 -18.33 -35.10
N GLN A 9 -4.60 -18.66 -35.39
CA GLN A 9 -3.48 -18.39 -34.47
C GLN A 9 -3.20 -16.90 -34.32
N MET A 10 -3.32 -16.11 -35.39
CA MET A 10 -3.18 -14.64 -35.32
C MET A 10 -4.30 -14.01 -34.50
N ILE A 11 -5.54 -14.49 -34.65
CA ILE A 11 -6.70 -14.01 -33.90
C ILE A 11 -6.55 -14.37 -32.43
N SER A 12 -6.15 -15.60 -32.10
CA SER A 12 -5.89 -16.01 -30.71
C SER A 12 -4.74 -15.22 -30.08
N ALA A 13 -3.66 -14.93 -30.82
CA ALA A 13 -2.56 -14.11 -30.32
C ALA A 13 -2.96 -12.64 -30.12
N LEU A 14 -3.83 -12.10 -30.98
CA LEU A 14 -4.42 -10.77 -30.82
C LEU A 14 -5.34 -10.73 -29.59
N ASP A 15 -6.17 -11.74 -29.38
CA ASP A 15 -7.04 -11.85 -28.21
C ASP A 15 -6.25 -12.03 -26.91
N GLU A 16 -5.15 -12.80 -26.91
CA GLU A 16 -4.24 -12.90 -25.76
C GLU A 16 -3.54 -11.57 -25.47
N MET A 17 -3.07 -10.84 -26.49
CA MET A 17 -2.47 -9.52 -26.31
C MET A 17 -3.49 -8.47 -25.82
N ASP A 18 -4.73 -8.52 -26.31
CA ASP A 18 -5.81 -7.67 -25.84
C ASP A 18 -6.24 -8.04 -24.41
N PHE A 19 -6.19 -9.32 -24.05
CA PHE A 19 -6.46 -9.79 -22.69
C PHE A 19 -5.36 -9.36 -21.71
N GLU A 20 -4.08 -9.48 -22.08
CA GLU A 20 -2.96 -8.98 -21.29
C GLU A 20 -3.00 -7.45 -21.14
N LYS A 21 -3.38 -6.72 -22.20
CA LYS A 21 -3.62 -5.27 -22.11
C LYS A 21 -4.78 -4.94 -21.18
N ARG A 22 -5.87 -5.70 -21.19
CA ARG A 22 -7.03 -5.46 -20.31
C ARG A 22 -6.74 -5.81 -18.85
N THR A 23 -5.91 -6.82 -18.58
CA THR A 23 -5.61 -7.29 -17.22
C THR A 23 -4.41 -6.59 -16.57
N ASN A 24 -3.41 -6.14 -17.33
CA ASN A 24 -2.30 -5.31 -16.81
C ASN A 24 -2.66 -3.83 -16.63
N ASN A 25 -3.85 -3.40 -17.06
CA ASN A 25 -4.33 -2.04 -16.91
C ASN A 25 -5.14 -1.85 -15.59
N SER A 26 -4.75 -2.48 -14.49
CA SER A 26 -5.35 -2.18 -13.19
C SER A 26 -4.27 -1.74 -12.20
N LEU A 27 -4.41 -0.51 -11.68
CA LEU A 27 -3.57 0.03 -10.60
C LEU A 27 -3.57 -0.87 -9.36
N GLU A 28 -4.64 -1.63 -9.13
CA GLU A 28 -4.79 -2.52 -7.98
C GLU A 28 -3.79 -3.69 -7.99
N HIS A 29 -3.34 -4.10 -9.18
CA HIS A 29 -2.41 -5.22 -9.35
C HIS A 29 -0.99 -4.76 -9.71
N ALA A 30 -0.79 -3.46 -9.96
CA ALA A 30 0.50 -2.89 -10.28
C ALA A 30 1.44 -2.97 -9.06
N ARG A 31 2.53 -3.73 -9.19
CA ARG A 31 3.55 -3.90 -8.13
C ARG A 31 4.85 -3.16 -8.42
N THR A 32 5.05 -2.71 -9.66
CA THR A 32 6.26 -2.00 -10.08
C THR A 32 5.93 -0.61 -10.63
N GLN A 33 6.90 0.30 -10.55
CA GLN A 33 6.76 1.64 -11.11
C GLN A 33 6.46 1.59 -12.62
N ALA A 34 7.07 0.67 -13.38
CA ALA A 34 6.82 0.52 -14.81
C ALA A 34 5.35 0.15 -15.11
N GLN A 35 4.75 -0.74 -14.32
CA GLN A 35 3.33 -1.10 -14.45
C GLN A 35 2.41 0.08 -14.10
N MET A 36 2.71 0.80 -13.01
CA MET A 36 1.95 1.98 -12.62
C MET A 36 2.03 3.10 -13.67
N THR A 37 3.24 3.39 -14.17
CA THR A 37 3.45 4.38 -15.23
C THR A 37 2.76 3.97 -16.52
N GLY A 38 2.83 2.68 -16.90
CA GLY A 38 2.15 2.16 -18.09
C GLY A 38 0.63 2.37 -18.01
N TYR A 39 0.03 2.06 -16.86
CA TYR A 39 -1.39 2.34 -16.64
C TYR A 39 -1.71 3.83 -16.63
N LEU A 40 -0.96 4.66 -15.89
CA LEU A 40 -1.22 6.10 -15.85
C LEU A 40 -1.06 6.77 -17.21
N SER A 41 -0.17 6.25 -18.05
CA SER A 41 0.01 6.70 -19.43
C SER A 41 -1.15 6.29 -20.35
N SER A 42 -1.81 5.15 -20.07
CA SER A 42 -2.98 4.71 -20.84
C SER A 42 -4.24 5.54 -20.56
N LEU A 43 -4.27 6.28 -19.46
CA LEU A 43 -5.38 7.16 -19.09
C LEU A 43 -5.43 8.50 -19.86
N ASP A 44 -4.37 8.83 -20.62
CA ASP A 44 -4.24 10.06 -21.41
C ASP A 44 -4.62 11.35 -20.64
N TYR A 45 -4.10 11.46 -19.42
CA TYR A 45 -4.39 12.61 -18.55
C TYR A 45 -3.61 13.85 -18.99
N SER A 46 -4.31 15.00 -19.01
CA SER A 46 -3.66 16.30 -19.15
C SER A 46 -2.70 16.54 -17.98
N MET A 47 -1.67 17.37 -18.23
CA MET A 47 -0.69 17.74 -17.20
C MET A 47 -1.35 18.24 -15.90
N LYS A 48 -2.43 19.02 -16.02
CA LYS A 48 -3.20 19.51 -14.86
C LYS A 48 -3.83 18.38 -14.05
N ARG A 49 -4.36 17.34 -14.71
CA ARG A 49 -4.91 16.15 -14.02
C ARG A 49 -3.80 15.32 -13.37
N LEU A 50 -2.63 15.20 -14.00
CA LEU A 50 -1.47 14.51 -13.41
C LEU A 50 -0.97 15.23 -12.14
N GLN A 51 -0.92 16.57 -12.15
CA GLN A 51 -0.57 17.36 -10.96
C GLN A 51 -1.56 17.17 -9.81
N LEU A 52 -2.87 17.14 -10.11
CA LEU A 52 -3.90 16.85 -9.11
C LEU A 52 -3.74 15.43 -8.54
N LEU A 53 -3.50 14.44 -9.40
CA LEU A 53 -3.24 13.06 -8.99
C LEU A 53 -2.00 12.98 -8.09
N GLN A 54 -0.91 13.65 -8.45
CA GLN A 54 0.30 13.72 -7.65
C GLN A 54 0.01 14.29 -6.26
N SER A 55 -0.73 15.39 -6.17
CA SER A 55 -1.11 15.99 -4.88
C SER A 55 -1.90 15.00 -4.02
N ALA A 56 -2.92 14.36 -4.59
CA ALA A 56 -3.75 13.40 -3.87
C ALA A 56 -2.95 12.17 -3.39
N VAL A 57 -2.03 11.66 -4.22
CA VAL A 57 -1.16 10.54 -3.85
C VAL A 57 -0.20 10.94 -2.73
N ASN A 58 0.40 12.14 -2.80
CA ASN A 58 1.30 12.64 -1.77
C ASN A 58 0.58 12.73 -0.41
N ASP A 59 -0.62 13.34 -0.37
CA ASP A 59 -1.42 13.46 0.86
C ASP A 59 -1.73 12.08 1.47
N MET A 60 -2.06 11.10 0.63
CA MET A 60 -2.31 9.72 1.07
C MET A 60 -1.05 9.05 1.63
N VAL A 61 0.11 9.26 0.99
CA VAL A 61 1.39 8.70 1.43
C VAL A 61 1.77 9.29 2.79
N GLU A 62 1.71 10.60 2.94
CA GLU A 62 2.03 11.29 4.20
C GLU A 62 1.14 10.80 5.34
N LYS A 63 -0.17 10.68 5.09
CA LYS A 63 -1.12 10.16 6.08
C LYS A 63 -0.75 8.73 6.53
N LYS A 64 -0.48 7.84 5.57
CA LYS A 64 -0.11 6.44 5.87
C LYS A 64 1.21 6.35 6.65
N GLN A 65 2.21 7.15 6.28
CA GLN A 65 3.47 7.21 7.02
C GLN A 65 3.27 7.71 8.45
N SER A 66 2.46 8.74 8.65
CA SER A 66 2.13 9.25 9.99
C SER A 66 1.43 8.19 10.84
N GLU A 67 0.47 7.46 10.27
CA GLU A 67 -0.22 6.35 10.93
C GLU A 67 0.75 5.23 11.31
N GLN A 68 1.66 4.86 10.41
CA GLN A 68 2.69 3.85 10.69
C GLN A 68 3.59 4.25 11.86
N ILE A 69 4.10 5.49 11.87
CA ILE A 69 4.93 6.01 12.97
C ILE A 69 4.16 5.97 14.30
N LYS A 70 2.86 6.32 14.29
CA LYS A 70 2.03 6.24 15.50
C LYS A 70 1.91 4.80 16.00
N GLN A 71 1.68 3.85 15.10
CA GLN A 71 1.60 2.42 15.46
C GLN A 71 2.92 1.90 16.03
N GLU A 72 4.05 2.25 15.41
CA GLU A 72 5.39 1.88 15.88
C GLU A 72 5.69 2.44 17.27
N LYS A 73 5.32 3.71 17.52
CA LYS A 73 5.45 4.32 18.85
C LYS A 73 4.61 3.57 19.89
N VAL A 74 3.34 3.31 19.60
CA VAL A 74 2.44 2.57 20.50
C VAL A 74 3.00 1.18 20.80
N GLN A 75 3.47 0.46 19.78
CA GLN A 75 4.07 -0.86 19.97
C GLN A 75 5.33 -0.80 20.82
N THR A 76 6.20 0.18 20.57
CA THR A 76 7.40 0.43 21.39
C THR A 76 7.03 0.68 22.85
N TYR A 77 6.02 1.51 23.12
CA TYR A 77 5.53 1.76 24.47
C TYR A 77 5.00 0.50 25.14
N LYS A 78 4.18 -0.30 24.44
CA LYS A 78 3.69 -1.59 24.95
C LYS A 78 4.84 -2.53 25.33
N THR A 79 5.85 -2.64 24.48
CA THR A 79 7.04 -3.46 24.77
C THR A 79 7.80 -2.96 26.00
N LYS A 80 7.95 -1.63 26.17
CA LYS A 80 8.58 -1.05 27.36
C LYS A 80 7.79 -1.38 28.63
N ILE A 81 6.47 -1.23 28.61
CA ILE A 81 5.60 -1.56 29.75
C ILE A 81 5.70 -3.05 30.08
N PHE A 82 5.69 -3.92 29.07
CA PHE A 82 5.85 -5.37 29.27
C PHE A 82 7.20 -5.72 29.91
N ASN A 83 8.29 -5.12 29.42
CA ASN A 83 9.61 -5.35 30.00
C ASN A 83 9.70 -4.83 31.45
N LEU A 84 9.04 -3.71 31.75
CA LEU A 84 8.97 -3.17 33.11
C LEU A 84 8.17 -4.11 34.03
N ALA A 85 7.00 -4.58 33.58
CA ALA A 85 6.19 -5.55 34.29
C ALA A 85 7.02 -6.79 34.67
N LYS A 86 7.78 -7.33 33.71
CA LYS A 86 8.69 -8.45 33.92
C LYS A 86 9.83 -8.14 34.90
N GLN A 87 10.40 -6.93 34.84
CA GLN A 87 11.51 -6.52 35.71
C GLN A 87 11.10 -6.43 37.18
N TYR A 88 9.88 -5.98 37.45
CA TYR A 88 9.36 -5.77 38.80
C TYR A 88 8.45 -6.90 39.29
N ASP A 89 8.30 -7.97 38.51
CA ASP A 89 7.42 -9.12 38.78
C ASP A 89 5.97 -8.71 39.13
N ILE A 90 5.47 -7.70 38.40
CA ILE A 90 4.11 -7.20 38.52
C ILE A 90 3.38 -7.36 37.18
N SER A 91 2.05 -7.39 37.23
CA SER A 91 1.23 -7.50 36.02
C SER A 91 1.28 -6.22 35.18
N TYR A 92 1.04 -6.38 33.88
CA TYR A 92 0.92 -5.25 32.94
C TYR A 92 -0.13 -4.22 33.39
N ALA A 93 -1.23 -4.67 33.99
CA ALA A 93 -2.29 -3.81 34.50
C ALA A 93 -1.84 -2.98 35.73
N GLU A 94 -1.04 -3.58 36.60
CA GLU A 94 -0.48 -2.87 37.77
C GLU A 94 0.49 -1.77 37.34
N VAL A 95 1.36 -2.04 36.36
CA VAL A 95 2.24 -1.01 35.80
C VAL A 95 1.44 0.18 35.26
N LEU A 96 0.38 -0.09 34.49
CA LEU A 96 -0.47 0.98 33.94
C LEU A 96 -1.17 1.78 35.04
N SER A 97 -1.67 1.12 36.09
CA SER A 97 -2.32 1.76 37.24
C SER A 97 -1.36 2.70 37.98
N ILE A 98 -0.13 2.24 38.22
CA ILE A 98 0.92 3.04 38.85
C ILE A 98 1.27 4.25 37.98
N MET A 99 1.50 4.04 36.68
CA MET A 99 1.81 5.14 35.74
C MET A 99 0.68 6.18 35.67
N ALA A 100 -0.58 5.74 35.65
CA ALA A 100 -1.74 6.64 35.64
C ALA A 100 -1.87 7.45 36.95
N THR A 101 -1.53 6.84 38.08
CA THR A 101 -1.53 7.50 39.40
C THR A 101 -0.43 8.56 39.50
N LEU A 102 0.78 8.25 39.01
CA LEU A 102 1.93 9.16 38.99
C LEU A 102 1.80 10.31 37.97
N SER A 103 0.98 10.13 36.92
CA SER A 103 0.76 11.16 35.89
C SER A 103 -0.30 12.20 36.27
N ARG A 104 -1.01 12.04 37.38
CA ARG A 104 -1.88 13.08 37.92
C ARG A 104 -1.02 14.11 38.68
N PRO A 105 -1.18 15.41 38.43
CA PRO A 105 -0.48 16.47 39.16
C PRO A 105 -0.84 16.49 40.64
#